data_AF-A0A3P5WUW3-F1
#
_entry.id   AF-A0A3P5WUW3-F1
#
_cell.length_a   1.000
_cell.length_b   1.000
_cell.length_c   1.000
_cell.angle_alpha   90.00
_cell.angle_beta   90.00
_cell.angle_gamma   90.00
#
_symmetry.space_group_name_H-M   'P 1'
#
loop_
_entity.id
_entity.type
_entity.pdbx_description
1 polymer ?
#
loop_
_entity_poly.entity_id
_entity_poly.type
_entity_poly.pdbx_seq_one_letter_code
_entity_poly.pdbx_strand_id
1 'polypeptide(L)'
;MIYQLKVSLKGMKPPIWRRLQVDGRTTFADVHQIVQVAFDWEDMYLHSFNMQRSQGHRVNEEIGIEDEELGFFSFREIHDENEETVAEWFVAEKDRALYTYNFKADWEHELVLEKIISPIVHTHYPHCAKAMRSAPGEFGTIFNDSEDGTTAEPDWRELTADVNELLKDVETNLLDWRQEEDEPFDWKKLLTAAKSLNAQNPWHLLEDDQVYTIGDSVGEQFLYCCVLGAAGQEYGLAVYIGRDGIDTLKATLDGTLEEDILMKQRSLLLSFADKDELDEDDLAFLKRHGASYSGRKQWIQLRSFQPGYFPWSLDDEEGRILLLAIQQTKMLLAQVQEGLQIPIYEGGDEMIGRIDDPSSTPSSWETVLIKYQPRQKPAPSQLQVSELDLRSLKRKGTLNMDLLFGTFMIGRPVQESPDQRPYFPQLAIAMDPKSGEALHQQLMAPVEQEKEIQKAFLQIMQDLGGIPKNVTVTPKIGDLLKPITDSLAISVHAKKRILEIERFRDFINDMP
;
A
#
# COMPACT_ATOMS: atom_id res chain seq x y z
N MET A 1 13.61 9.45 -12.96
CA MET A 1 14.84 10.17 -12.50
C MET A 1 14.54 10.80 -11.16
N ILE A 2 15.53 10.98 -10.29
CA ILE A 2 15.32 11.54 -8.95
C ILE A 2 15.75 13.00 -8.90
N TYR A 3 14.86 13.86 -8.41
CA TYR A 3 15.05 15.30 -8.32
C TYR A 3 15.44 15.65 -6.89
N GLN A 4 16.67 16.11 -6.72
CA GLN A 4 17.16 16.57 -5.43
C GLN A 4 16.78 18.04 -5.24
N LEU A 5 15.74 18.26 -4.45
CA LEU A 5 15.23 19.57 -4.08
C LEU A 5 15.79 19.98 -2.72
N LYS A 6 16.32 21.20 -2.63
CA LYS A 6 16.56 21.85 -1.34
C LYS A 6 15.36 22.70 -1.00
N VAL A 7 14.68 22.35 0.09
CA VAL A 7 13.52 23.05 0.63
C VAL A 7 13.96 23.87 1.84
N SER A 8 13.87 25.20 1.77
CA SER A 8 14.35 26.11 2.82
C SER A 8 13.23 27.00 3.34
N LEU A 9 12.99 27.00 4.65
CA LEU A 9 12.01 27.88 5.28
C LEU A 9 12.56 29.32 5.33
N LYS A 10 11.86 30.26 4.69
CA LYS A 10 12.28 31.66 4.58
C LYS A 10 12.11 32.40 5.91
N GLY A 11 12.85 33.49 6.07
CA GLY A 11 12.81 34.34 7.26
C GLY A 11 13.54 33.78 8.49
N MET A 12 13.98 32.51 8.47
CA MET A 12 14.61 31.86 9.63
C MET A 12 16.10 32.18 9.77
N LYS A 13 16.51 32.53 11.00
CA LYS A 13 17.92 32.70 11.38
C LYS A 13 18.17 32.03 12.73
N PRO A 14 18.99 30.97 12.78
CA PRO A 14 19.75 30.37 11.68
C PRO A 14 18.86 29.54 10.70
N PRO A 15 19.31 29.20 9.47
CA PRO A 15 18.44 28.65 8.44
C PRO A 15 17.93 27.23 8.76
N ILE A 16 16.65 26.98 8.48
CA ILE A 16 15.98 25.67 8.60
C ILE A 16 15.72 25.14 7.20
N TRP A 17 16.15 23.91 6.90
CA TRP A 17 15.99 23.33 5.57
C TRP A 17 16.01 21.80 5.55
N ARG A 18 15.51 21.23 4.45
CA ARG A 18 15.55 19.81 4.10
C ARG A 18 16.10 19.65 2.69
N ARG A 19 16.85 18.58 2.46
CA ARG A 19 17.28 18.16 1.12
C ARG A 19 16.54 16.89 0.79
N LEU A 20 15.48 17.04 0.03
CA LEU A 20 14.55 15.99 -0.34
C LEU A 20 14.89 15.49 -1.73
N GLN A 21 14.73 14.20 -1.94
CA GLN A 21 14.90 13.51 -3.20
C GLN A 21 13.56 12.88 -3.53
N VAL A 22 12.97 13.27 -4.65
CA VAL A 22 11.64 12.86 -5.08
C VAL A 22 11.68 12.34 -6.51
N ASP A 23 10.70 11.52 -6.89
CA ASP A 23 10.58 11.10 -8.29
C ASP A 23 10.17 12.30 -9.17
N GLY A 24 10.55 12.26 -10.45
CA GLY A 24 10.13 13.31 -11.38
C GLY A 24 8.63 13.37 -11.60
N ARG A 25 7.93 12.24 -11.44
CA ARG A 25 6.46 12.13 -11.58
C ARG A 25 5.70 12.59 -10.35
N THR A 26 6.39 12.90 -9.24
CA THR A 26 5.74 13.43 -8.04
C THR A 26 4.98 14.70 -8.41
N THR A 27 3.66 14.70 -8.16
CA THR A 27 2.77 15.84 -8.42
C THR A 27 3.03 16.95 -7.40
N PHE A 28 2.58 18.17 -7.66
CA PHE A 28 2.72 19.25 -6.68
C PHE A 28 1.88 19.01 -5.42
N ALA A 29 0.77 18.26 -5.51
CA ALA A 29 0.02 17.75 -4.36
C ALA A 29 0.87 16.80 -3.49
N ASP A 30 1.57 15.85 -4.12
CA ASP A 30 2.49 14.96 -3.40
C ASP A 30 3.69 15.74 -2.82
N VAL A 31 4.23 16.72 -3.55
CA VAL A 31 5.29 17.61 -3.04
C VAL A 31 4.81 18.35 -1.79
N HIS A 32 3.55 18.81 -1.77
CA HIS A 32 2.96 19.42 -0.60
C HIS A 32 3.01 18.46 0.60
N GLN A 33 2.51 17.23 0.46
CA GLN A 33 2.48 16.24 1.54
C GLN A 33 3.89 15.91 2.04
N ILE A 34 4.83 15.75 1.10
CA ILE A 34 6.25 15.53 1.38
C ILE A 34 6.85 16.69 2.21
N VAL A 35 6.52 17.95 1.86
CA VAL A 35 7.01 19.11 2.61
C VAL A 35 6.37 19.19 3.99
N GLN A 36 5.06 18.94 4.13
CA GLN A 36 4.37 18.91 5.43
C GLN A 36 5.03 17.90 6.37
N VAL A 37 5.22 16.66 5.92
CA VAL A 37 5.85 15.60 6.70
C VAL A 37 7.31 15.92 7.01
N ALA A 38 8.08 16.41 6.03
CA ALA A 38 9.48 16.72 6.25
C ALA A 38 9.72 17.87 7.25
N PHE A 39 8.72 18.74 7.46
CA PHE A 39 8.74 19.85 8.41
C PHE A 39 7.88 19.59 9.66
N ASP A 40 7.30 18.39 9.82
CA ASP A 40 6.50 17.98 10.98
C ASP A 40 5.26 18.88 11.18
N TRP A 41 4.52 19.13 10.09
CA TRP A 41 3.29 19.93 10.04
C TRP A 41 2.07 19.06 9.71
N GLU A 42 0.86 19.55 10.03
CA GLU A 42 -0.37 18.75 10.08
C GLU A 42 -1.37 19.06 8.94
N ASP A 43 -0.95 19.79 7.89
CA ASP A 43 -1.79 20.12 6.72
C ASP A 43 -3.20 20.69 7.07
N MET A 44 -3.25 21.62 8.01
CA MET A 44 -4.49 22.25 8.47
C MET A 44 -4.92 23.47 7.64
N TYR A 45 -4.14 23.88 6.64
CA TYR A 45 -4.34 25.16 5.93
C TYR A 45 -4.10 25.08 4.43
N LEU A 46 -4.72 26.01 3.69
CA LEU A 46 -4.50 26.18 2.26
C LEU A 46 -3.04 26.50 1.92
N HIS A 47 -2.65 26.11 0.72
CA HIS A 47 -1.32 26.29 0.19
C HIS A 47 -1.34 26.59 -1.31
N SER A 48 -0.21 27.05 -1.85
CA SER A 48 0.04 27.12 -3.29
C SER A 48 1.53 27.13 -3.59
N PHE A 49 1.87 26.89 -4.85
CA PHE A 49 3.22 26.99 -5.37
C PHE A 49 3.30 28.10 -6.43
N ASN A 50 4.26 29.00 -6.28
CA ASN A 50 4.60 29.96 -7.31
C ASN A 50 5.92 29.56 -7.97
N MET A 51 5.85 29.15 -9.23
CA MET A 51 7.01 28.86 -10.05
C MET A 51 7.72 30.17 -10.40
N GLN A 52 8.95 30.34 -9.93
CA GLN A 52 9.74 31.55 -10.15
C GLN A 52 10.80 31.37 -11.23
N ARG A 53 11.22 30.12 -11.44
CA ARG A 53 12.16 29.75 -12.50
C ARG A 53 11.94 28.31 -12.93
N SER A 54 11.77 28.11 -14.23
CA SER A 54 11.59 26.81 -14.87
C SER A 54 12.32 26.81 -16.22
N GLN A 55 12.89 25.67 -16.61
CA GLN A 55 13.69 25.52 -17.83
C GLN A 55 14.85 26.52 -17.89
N GLY A 56 15.39 26.92 -16.74
CA GLY A 56 16.44 27.92 -16.61
C GLY A 56 15.99 29.37 -16.82
N HIS A 57 14.72 29.64 -17.13
CA HIS A 57 14.15 30.96 -17.38
C HIS A 57 13.26 31.43 -16.23
N ARG A 58 13.15 32.74 -16.05
CA ARG A 58 12.22 33.30 -15.05
C ARG A 58 10.79 33.10 -15.54
N VAL A 59 9.97 32.51 -14.69
CA VAL A 59 8.53 32.32 -14.90
C VAL A 59 7.77 32.92 -13.71
N ASN A 60 6.45 33.03 -13.82
CA ASN A 60 5.57 33.46 -12.72
C ASN A 60 4.21 32.79 -12.90
N GLU A 61 4.23 31.47 -12.79
CA GLU A 61 3.06 30.60 -12.89
C GLU A 61 2.68 30.12 -11.50
N GLU A 62 1.40 29.89 -11.26
CA GLU A 62 0.88 29.45 -9.97
C GLU A 62 0.27 28.05 -10.13
N ILE A 63 0.62 27.16 -9.22
CA ILE A 63 0.14 25.77 -9.15
C ILE A 63 -0.56 25.61 -7.79
N GLY A 64 -1.76 25.06 -7.77
CA GLY A 64 -2.54 24.88 -6.54
C GLY A 64 -3.88 24.20 -6.80
N ILE A 65 -4.69 24.04 -5.76
CA ILE A 65 -6.02 23.43 -5.84
C ILE A 65 -6.93 24.23 -6.81
N GLU A 66 -7.45 23.55 -7.84
CA GLU A 66 -8.48 24.09 -8.71
C GLU A 66 -9.83 24.12 -7.96
N ASP A 67 -10.33 25.32 -7.62
CA ASP A 67 -11.63 25.51 -6.96
C ASP A 67 -12.52 26.40 -7.84
N GLU A 68 -13.58 25.79 -8.39
CA GLU A 68 -14.58 26.44 -9.25
C GLU A 68 -15.27 27.66 -8.57
N GLU A 69 -15.35 27.70 -7.23
CA GLU A 69 -15.91 28.84 -6.48
C GLU A 69 -14.90 30.00 -6.31
N LEU A 70 -13.61 29.70 -6.24
CA LEU A 70 -12.52 30.70 -6.17
C LEU A 70 -12.23 31.35 -7.54
N GLY A 71 -12.53 30.65 -8.64
CA GLY A 71 -12.39 31.14 -10.01
C GLY A 71 -13.16 32.43 -10.35
N PHE A 72 -14.11 32.85 -9.50
CA PHE A 72 -14.83 34.11 -9.67
C PHE A 72 -14.02 35.37 -9.32
N PHE A 73 -12.87 35.25 -8.63
CA PHE A 73 -12.11 36.40 -8.11
C PHE A 73 -10.65 36.51 -8.60
N SER A 74 -10.18 35.59 -9.45
CA SER A 74 -8.82 35.62 -10.03
C SER A 74 -8.86 35.63 -11.57
N PHE A 75 -8.04 36.47 -12.21
CA PHE A 75 -7.85 36.51 -13.67
C PHE A 75 -6.58 35.77 -14.11
N ARG A 76 -5.96 34.98 -13.23
CA ARG A 76 -4.78 34.16 -13.53
C ARG A 76 -5.19 32.71 -13.64
N GLU A 77 -4.70 32.06 -14.69
CA GLU A 77 -4.74 30.62 -14.87
C GLU A 77 -3.89 29.99 -13.76
N ILE A 78 -4.49 29.10 -12.98
CA ILE A 78 -3.82 28.31 -11.95
C ILE A 78 -3.73 26.90 -12.54
N HIS A 79 -2.53 26.30 -12.52
CA HIS A 79 -2.36 24.92 -12.94
C HIS A 79 -2.72 24.00 -11.77
N ASP A 80 -3.37 22.87 -12.05
CA ASP A 80 -3.80 21.93 -11.00
C ASP A 80 -2.58 21.21 -10.39
N GLU A 81 -2.48 21.25 -9.07
CA GLU A 81 -1.40 20.58 -8.33
C GLU A 81 -1.43 19.06 -8.41
N ASN A 82 -2.58 18.46 -8.76
CA ASN A 82 -2.71 17.02 -8.99
C ASN A 82 -2.21 16.60 -10.37
N GLU A 83 -2.19 17.51 -11.35
CA GLU A 83 -1.77 17.21 -12.72
C GLU A 83 -0.29 17.58 -12.97
N GLU A 84 0.16 18.71 -12.41
CA GLU A 84 1.50 19.22 -12.66
C GLU A 84 2.56 18.45 -11.85
N THR A 85 3.66 18.07 -12.51
CA THR A 85 4.72 17.23 -11.92
C THR A 85 6.04 17.99 -11.71
N VAL A 86 6.88 17.46 -10.81
CA VAL A 86 8.23 17.98 -10.57
C VAL A 86 9.07 18.01 -11.86
N ALA A 87 8.97 17.00 -12.71
CA ALA A 87 9.77 16.89 -13.93
C ALA A 87 9.43 17.94 -14.99
N GLU A 88 8.17 18.37 -15.08
CA GLU A 88 7.71 19.40 -16.02
C GLU A 88 8.25 20.79 -15.65
N TRP A 89 8.31 21.07 -14.34
CA TRP A 89 8.64 22.40 -13.85
C TRP A 89 10.11 22.57 -13.44
N PHE A 90 10.75 21.55 -12.87
CA PHE A 90 12.16 21.61 -12.44
C PHE A 90 13.09 21.00 -13.48
N VAL A 91 13.22 21.61 -14.66
CA VAL A 91 13.96 21.01 -15.78
C VAL A 91 15.49 21.22 -15.68
N ALA A 92 15.92 22.37 -15.15
CA ALA A 92 17.33 22.75 -15.07
C ALA A 92 17.77 23.02 -13.63
N GLU A 93 19.03 22.70 -13.31
CA GLU A 93 19.60 23.05 -12.00
C GLU A 93 19.39 24.55 -11.69
N LYS A 94 18.99 24.82 -10.45
CA LYS A 94 18.58 26.13 -9.92
C LYS A 94 17.24 26.65 -10.44
N ASP A 95 16.43 25.82 -11.09
CA ASP A 95 14.98 26.06 -11.16
C ASP A 95 14.41 26.09 -9.74
N ARG A 96 13.38 26.91 -9.55
CA ARG A 96 12.89 27.26 -8.21
C ARG A 96 11.41 27.56 -8.17
N ALA A 97 10.79 27.11 -7.09
CA ALA A 97 9.43 27.41 -6.72
C ALA A 97 9.40 28.01 -5.30
N LEU A 98 8.35 28.79 -5.05
CA LEU A 98 8.01 29.26 -3.72
C LEU A 98 6.73 28.54 -3.29
N TYR A 99 6.84 27.69 -2.28
CA TYR A 99 5.69 27.03 -1.66
C TYR A 99 5.21 27.88 -0.49
N THR A 100 3.97 28.35 -0.55
CA THR A 100 3.35 29.15 0.50
C THR A 100 2.29 28.31 1.19
N TYR A 101 2.38 28.17 2.51
CA TYR A 101 1.43 27.43 3.34
C TYR A 101 0.84 28.36 4.40
N ASN A 102 -0.47 28.20 4.67
CA ASN A 102 -1.23 29.06 5.57
C ASN A 102 -1.15 30.54 5.17
N PHE A 103 -1.97 30.96 4.20
CA PHE A 103 -2.01 32.33 3.66
C PHE A 103 -2.26 33.46 4.70
N LYS A 104 -2.60 33.12 5.96
CA LYS A 104 -2.69 34.09 7.05
C LYS A 104 -1.35 34.27 7.79
N ALA A 105 -0.60 33.19 7.98
CA ALA A 105 0.72 33.20 8.62
C ALA A 105 1.85 33.44 7.62
N ASP A 106 1.60 33.19 6.33
CA ASP A 106 2.50 33.41 5.20
C ASP A 106 3.82 32.62 5.35
N TRP A 107 3.71 31.33 5.68
CA TRP A 107 4.87 30.47 5.75
C TRP A 107 5.37 30.16 4.35
N GLU A 108 6.55 30.67 4.03
CA GLU A 108 7.16 30.49 2.71
C GLU A 108 8.35 29.52 2.75
N HIS A 109 8.30 28.48 1.93
CA HIS A 109 9.44 27.63 1.62
C HIS A 109 9.97 27.88 0.21
N GLU A 110 11.28 28.09 0.10
CA GLU A 110 11.96 28.12 -1.19
C GLU A 110 12.39 26.70 -1.56
N LEU A 111 11.88 26.19 -2.69
CA LEU A 111 12.25 24.91 -3.28
C LEU A 111 13.23 25.20 -4.42
N VAL A 112 14.41 24.61 -4.38
CA VAL A 112 15.45 24.78 -5.42
C VAL A 112 15.92 23.42 -5.90
N LEU A 113 15.84 23.17 -7.21
CA LEU A 113 16.47 22.00 -7.82
C LEU A 113 17.99 22.12 -7.74
N GLU A 114 18.62 21.24 -6.95
CA GLU A 114 20.08 21.19 -6.87
C GLU A 114 20.67 20.29 -7.95
N LYS A 115 20.09 19.10 -8.15
CA LYS A 115 20.58 18.07 -9.07
C LYS A 115 19.47 17.13 -9.51
N ILE A 116 19.60 16.58 -10.72
CA ILE A 116 18.86 15.40 -11.17
C ILE A 116 19.83 14.22 -11.13
N ILE A 117 19.47 13.17 -10.39
CA ILE A 117 20.33 12.01 -10.15
C ILE A 117 19.63 10.72 -10.59
N SER A 118 20.42 9.71 -10.94
CA SER A 118 19.89 8.36 -11.11
C SER A 118 19.38 7.83 -9.76
N PRO A 119 18.29 7.06 -9.74
CA PRO A 119 17.80 6.44 -8.51
C PRO A 119 18.88 5.56 -7.90
N ILE A 120 18.98 5.60 -6.57
CA ILE A 120 19.92 4.77 -5.82
C ILE A 120 19.22 3.46 -5.50
N VAL A 121 19.82 2.35 -5.93
CA VAL A 121 19.30 1.01 -5.66
C VAL A 121 19.14 0.81 -4.15
N HIS A 122 17.96 0.33 -3.72
CA HIS A 122 17.58 0.09 -2.32
C HIS A 122 17.34 1.36 -1.45
N THR A 123 17.11 2.52 -2.07
CA THR A 123 16.64 3.72 -1.36
C THR A 123 15.14 3.91 -1.60
N HIS A 124 14.35 3.99 -0.52
CA HIS A 124 12.94 4.39 -0.55
C HIS A 124 12.84 5.89 -0.84
N TYR A 125 11.99 6.28 -1.80
CA TYR A 125 11.68 7.68 -2.08
C TYR A 125 10.23 7.95 -1.70
N PRO A 126 9.89 9.13 -1.16
CA PRO A 126 10.71 10.32 -1.02
C PRO A 126 11.80 10.15 0.06
N HIS A 127 13.01 10.63 -0.24
CA HIS A 127 14.17 10.45 0.64
C HIS A 127 14.74 11.80 1.08
N CYS A 128 14.93 11.98 2.39
CA CYS A 128 15.66 13.11 2.94
C CYS A 128 17.17 12.78 3.01
N ALA A 129 17.95 13.31 2.07
CA ALA A 129 19.40 13.16 2.08
C ALA A 129 20.07 13.93 3.23
N LYS A 130 19.42 15.00 3.72
CA LYS A 130 19.88 15.79 4.86
C LYS A 130 18.80 16.76 5.37
N ALA A 131 18.55 16.74 6.67
CA ALA A 131 17.76 17.73 7.39
C ALA A 131 18.65 18.61 8.27
N MET A 132 18.28 19.89 8.43
CA MET A 132 18.95 20.81 9.36
C MET A 132 17.92 21.58 10.17
N ARG A 133 18.01 21.43 11.50
CA ARG A 133 17.18 22.07 12.55
C ARG A 133 15.71 21.68 12.52
N SER A 134 15.12 21.62 13.71
CA SER A 134 13.68 21.47 13.89
C SER A 134 12.95 22.66 13.28
N ALA A 135 11.82 22.40 12.64
CA ALA A 135 10.92 23.44 12.16
C ALA A 135 10.12 24.03 13.34
N PRO A 136 9.66 25.29 13.26
CA PRO A 136 8.62 25.75 14.17
C PRO A 136 7.32 24.98 13.91
N GLY A 137 6.47 24.80 14.92
CA GLY A 137 5.12 24.27 14.68
C GLY A 137 4.32 25.22 13.77
N GLU A 138 3.34 24.67 13.05
CA GLU A 138 2.57 25.40 12.03
C GLU A 138 1.83 26.66 12.55
N PHE A 139 1.54 26.72 13.85
CA PHE A 139 0.94 27.88 14.53
C PHE A 139 1.96 28.96 14.98
N GLY A 140 3.25 28.81 14.64
CA GLY A 140 4.31 29.77 15.00
C GLY A 140 4.84 29.65 16.42
N THR A 141 4.36 28.68 17.20
CA THR A 141 4.98 28.26 18.45
C THR A 141 5.95 27.12 18.17
N ILE A 142 7.22 27.30 18.54
CA ILE A 142 8.14 26.18 18.71
C ILE A 142 7.61 25.42 19.93
N PHE A 143 6.84 24.34 19.73
CA PHE A 143 6.52 23.42 20.81
C PHE A 143 7.82 22.69 21.18
N ASN A 144 8.56 23.24 22.15
CA ASN A 144 9.61 22.52 22.84
C ASN A 144 8.95 21.67 23.93
N ASP A 145 8.31 20.58 23.53
CA ASP A 145 7.87 19.56 24.50
C ASP A 145 9.07 18.68 24.87
N SER A 146 9.99 19.24 25.65
CA SER A 146 10.83 18.44 26.53
C SER A 146 10.49 18.79 27.98
N GLU A 147 9.85 17.85 28.67
CA GLU A 147 9.57 17.93 30.12
C GLU A 147 10.85 18.11 30.97
N ASP A 148 12.03 17.93 30.36
CA ASP A 148 13.34 18.03 31.02
C ASP A 148 14.11 19.35 30.78
N GLY A 149 13.54 20.32 30.04
CA GLY A 149 14.11 21.67 29.94
C GLY A 149 15.48 21.75 29.26
N THR A 150 15.90 20.74 28.50
CA THR A 150 17.11 20.76 27.69
C THR A 150 16.80 21.21 26.27
N THR A 151 17.14 22.46 25.95
CA THR A 151 17.04 23.07 24.61
C THR A 151 18.29 22.79 23.78
N ALA A 152 18.52 21.53 23.40
CA ALA A 152 19.58 21.21 22.43
C ALA A 152 18.93 20.98 21.05
N GLU A 153 19.40 21.71 20.02
CA GLU A 153 19.05 21.37 18.63
C GLU A 153 19.46 19.90 18.37
N PRO A 154 18.60 19.06 17.76
CA PRO A 154 18.94 17.67 17.47
C PRO A 154 20.15 17.58 16.53
N ASP A 155 20.95 16.52 16.64
CA ASP A 155 22.00 16.27 15.65
C ASP A 155 21.33 16.10 14.29
N TRP A 156 21.92 16.72 13.26
CA TRP A 156 21.34 16.70 11.92
C TRP A 156 21.18 15.28 11.37
N ARG A 157 21.96 14.29 11.82
CA ARG A 157 21.81 12.89 11.41
C ARG A 157 20.60 12.23 12.05
N GLU A 158 20.34 12.51 13.32
CA GLU A 158 19.14 12.03 14.03
C GLU A 158 17.90 12.62 13.37
N LEU A 159 17.86 13.94 13.21
CA LEU A 159 16.76 14.61 12.51
C LEU A 159 16.57 14.10 11.06
N THR A 160 17.65 13.80 10.35
CA THR A 160 17.55 13.22 8.99
C THR A 160 16.96 11.81 9.04
N ALA A 161 17.30 11.01 10.04
CA ALA A 161 16.72 9.69 10.22
C ALA A 161 15.23 9.78 10.59
N ASP A 162 14.87 10.67 11.50
CA ASP A 162 13.46 10.88 11.92
C ASP A 162 12.60 11.32 10.74
N VAL A 163 13.06 12.31 9.96
CA VAL A 163 12.36 12.74 8.73
C VAL A 163 12.21 11.58 7.74
N ASN A 164 13.23 10.74 7.56
CA ASN A 164 13.12 9.58 6.68
C ASN A 164 12.19 8.49 7.23
N GLU A 165 12.03 8.38 8.54
CA GLU A 165 11.06 7.45 9.12
C GLU A 165 9.64 7.92 8.83
N LEU A 166 9.37 9.21 9.03
CA LEU A 166 8.06 9.81 8.74
C LEU A 166 7.71 9.76 7.24
N LEU A 167 8.70 9.97 6.37
CA LEU A 167 8.50 9.93 4.92
C LEU A 167 8.14 8.53 4.39
N LYS A 168 8.35 7.44 5.15
CA LYS A 168 7.94 6.08 4.73
C LYS A 168 6.43 5.90 4.67
N ASP A 169 5.72 6.65 5.49
CA ASP A 169 4.26 6.58 5.59
C ASP A 169 3.59 7.55 4.59
N VAL A 170 4.38 8.38 3.90
CA VAL A 170 3.88 9.14 2.75
C VAL A 170 3.69 8.15 1.62
N GLU A 171 2.43 7.78 1.37
CA GLU A 171 2.03 7.13 0.11
C GLU A 171 2.31 8.09 -1.04
N THR A 172 3.56 8.16 -1.50
CA THR A 172 3.81 8.71 -2.83
C THR A 172 3.21 7.73 -3.83
N ASN A 173 2.43 8.26 -4.77
CA ASN A 173 1.84 7.54 -5.90
C ASN A 173 2.92 6.95 -6.84
N LEU A 174 3.79 6.08 -6.32
CA LEU A 174 4.85 5.39 -7.06
C LEU A 174 4.31 4.24 -7.93
N LEU A 175 2.99 4.04 -7.94
CA LEU A 175 2.26 3.24 -8.93
C LEU A 175 1.26 4.07 -9.75
N ASP A 176 1.59 5.30 -10.12
CA ASP A 176 0.84 6.00 -11.16
C ASP A 176 1.16 5.45 -12.57
N TRP A 177 0.62 4.26 -12.83
CA TRP A 177 0.02 3.95 -14.14
C TRP A 177 -1.39 4.55 -14.25
N ARG A 178 -1.83 5.26 -13.21
CA ARG A 178 -2.99 6.14 -13.25
C ARG A 178 -2.57 7.35 -14.07
N GLN A 179 -2.97 7.35 -15.34
CA GLN A 179 -3.72 8.53 -15.69
C GLN A 179 -5.01 8.41 -14.86
N GLU A 180 -5.28 9.39 -14.01
CA GLU A 180 -6.67 9.79 -13.79
C GLU A 180 -7.22 10.26 -15.13
N GLU A 181 -7.48 9.30 -16.02
CA GLU A 181 -8.51 9.50 -17.01
C GLU A 181 -9.78 9.10 -16.27
N ASP A 182 -10.64 10.08 -16.02
CA ASP A 182 -12.08 9.92 -15.77
C ASP A 182 -12.78 9.03 -16.84
N GLU A 183 -12.03 8.51 -17.82
CA GLU A 183 -12.48 7.54 -18.79
C GLU A 183 -12.55 6.12 -18.19
N PRO A 184 -13.70 5.45 -18.36
CA PRO A 184 -13.85 4.04 -18.00
C PRO A 184 -12.78 3.17 -18.67
N PHE A 185 -12.26 2.18 -17.93
CA PHE A 185 -11.23 1.29 -18.46
C PHE A 185 -11.72 0.52 -19.71
N ASP A 186 -10.88 0.49 -20.76
CA ASP A 186 -11.20 -0.26 -21.99
C ASP A 186 -11.03 -1.78 -21.79
N TRP A 187 -12.08 -2.41 -21.27
CA TRP A 187 -12.18 -3.85 -21.11
C TRP A 187 -12.01 -4.63 -22.43
N LYS A 188 -12.32 -4.05 -23.60
CA LYS A 188 -12.10 -4.74 -24.89
C LYS A 188 -10.63 -4.86 -25.21
N LYS A 189 -9.82 -3.86 -24.84
CA LYS A 189 -8.36 -3.89 -24.95
C LYS A 189 -7.77 -5.04 -24.13
N LEU A 190 -8.21 -5.19 -22.87
CA LEU A 190 -7.81 -6.32 -22.02
C LEU A 190 -8.21 -7.67 -22.64
N LEU A 191 -9.47 -7.85 -23.01
CA LEU A 191 -9.94 -9.12 -23.58
C LEU A 191 -9.21 -9.47 -24.89
N THR A 192 -8.87 -8.47 -25.69
CA THR A 192 -8.08 -8.67 -26.92
C THR A 192 -6.64 -9.07 -26.61
N ALA A 193 -6.00 -8.42 -25.63
CA ALA A 193 -4.65 -8.75 -25.18
C ALA A 193 -4.59 -10.18 -24.61
N ALA A 194 -5.56 -10.55 -23.77
CA ALA A 194 -5.68 -11.88 -23.18
C ALA A 194 -5.89 -12.97 -24.24
N LYS A 195 -6.76 -12.75 -25.24
CA LYS A 195 -6.90 -13.67 -26.40
C LYS A 195 -5.58 -13.83 -27.15
N SER A 196 -4.88 -12.72 -27.36
CA SER A 196 -3.58 -12.75 -28.04
C SER A 196 -2.52 -13.49 -27.24
N LEU A 197 -2.55 -13.42 -25.90
CA LEU A 197 -1.67 -14.20 -25.03
C LEU A 197 -2.01 -15.70 -25.11
N ASN A 198 -3.29 -16.08 -25.00
CA ASN A 198 -3.74 -17.48 -25.15
C ASN A 198 -3.23 -18.10 -26.45
N ALA A 199 -3.34 -17.37 -27.56
CA ALA A 199 -2.89 -17.84 -28.88
C ALA A 199 -1.38 -18.14 -28.96
N GLN A 200 -0.55 -17.61 -28.05
CA GLN A 200 0.88 -17.91 -27.98
C GLN A 200 1.18 -19.24 -27.28
N ASN A 201 0.20 -19.86 -26.61
CA ASN A 201 0.36 -21.05 -25.77
C ASN A 201 1.53 -20.93 -24.78
N PRO A 202 1.52 -19.91 -23.90
CA PRO A 202 2.66 -19.55 -23.06
C PRO A 202 3.14 -20.67 -22.14
N TRP A 203 2.25 -21.57 -21.72
CA TRP A 203 2.55 -22.78 -20.93
C TRP A 203 3.42 -23.82 -21.65
N HIS A 204 3.71 -23.66 -22.94
CA HIS A 204 4.73 -24.46 -23.63
C HIS A 204 6.13 -23.85 -23.52
N LEU A 205 6.24 -22.63 -23.01
CA LEU A 205 7.50 -21.89 -22.87
C LEU A 205 7.94 -21.75 -21.42
N LEU A 206 6.98 -21.68 -20.48
CA LEU A 206 7.23 -21.54 -19.05
C LEU A 206 6.42 -22.55 -18.25
N GLU A 207 7.03 -23.04 -17.17
CA GLU A 207 6.43 -23.84 -16.11
C GLU A 207 5.81 -22.96 -15.01
N ASP A 208 4.89 -23.55 -14.24
CA ASP A 208 4.06 -22.83 -13.28
C ASP A 208 4.86 -22.24 -12.09
N ASP A 209 6.09 -22.74 -11.86
CA ASP A 209 7.04 -22.27 -10.84
C ASP A 209 8.14 -21.34 -11.39
N GLN A 210 8.11 -21.00 -12.68
CA GLN A 210 9.02 -20.03 -13.28
C GLN A 210 8.45 -18.61 -13.12
N VAL A 211 8.77 -17.99 -11.98
CA VAL A 211 8.28 -16.66 -11.59
C VAL A 211 9.16 -15.56 -12.19
N TYR A 212 8.54 -14.53 -12.74
CA TYR A 212 9.18 -13.28 -13.13
C TYR A 212 8.42 -12.10 -12.54
N THR A 213 9.04 -10.92 -12.56
CA THR A 213 8.45 -9.71 -11.99
C THR A 213 8.25 -8.62 -13.02
N ILE A 214 7.26 -7.75 -12.80
CA ILE A 214 7.01 -6.53 -13.57
C ILE A 214 6.91 -5.39 -12.55
N GLY A 215 7.59 -4.29 -12.80
CA GLY A 215 7.49 -3.13 -11.92
C GLY A 215 8.32 -1.95 -12.43
N ASP A 216 8.51 -0.98 -11.56
CA ASP A 216 9.39 0.15 -11.81
C ASP A 216 10.79 -0.08 -11.20
N SER A 217 11.72 0.80 -11.56
CA SER A 217 13.10 0.78 -11.04
C SER A 217 13.23 1.23 -9.59
N VAL A 218 12.12 1.69 -8.97
CA VAL A 218 12.09 2.30 -7.63
C VAL A 218 11.71 1.28 -6.56
N GLY A 219 10.98 0.22 -6.92
CA GLY A 219 11.06 -1.08 -6.24
C GLY A 219 10.11 -1.27 -5.05
N GLU A 220 8.91 -0.68 -5.08
CA GLU A 220 8.00 -0.74 -3.93
C GLU A 220 6.76 -1.58 -4.14
N GLN A 221 6.33 -1.77 -5.39
CA GLN A 221 5.19 -2.63 -5.70
C GLN A 221 5.42 -3.40 -7.01
N PHE A 222 5.98 -4.60 -6.86
CA PHE A 222 6.17 -5.53 -7.97
C PHE A 222 4.93 -6.37 -8.23
N LEU A 223 4.70 -6.70 -9.50
CA LEU A 223 3.77 -7.73 -9.94
C LEU A 223 4.56 -9.01 -10.17
N TYR A 224 4.31 -10.04 -9.37
CA TYR A 224 4.95 -11.34 -9.50
C TYR A 224 4.06 -12.25 -10.34
N CYS A 225 4.55 -12.62 -11.51
CA CYS A 225 3.76 -13.25 -12.55
C CYS A 225 4.15 -14.72 -12.74
N CYS A 226 3.14 -15.58 -12.83
CA CYS A 226 3.29 -17.00 -13.11
C CYS A 226 2.40 -17.37 -14.31
N VAL A 227 2.99 -17.96 -15.35
CA VAL A 227 2.21 -18.56 -16.44
C VAL A 227 1.69 -19.91 -15.94
N LEU A 228 0.40 -20.15 -16.07
CA LEU A 228 -0.23 -21.40 -15.66
C LEU A 228 -0.48 -22.30 -16.88
N GLY A 229 -0.24 -23.61 -16.72
CA GLY A 229 -0.72 -24.64 -17.63
C GLY A 229 0.28 -25.69 -18.04
N ALA A 230 1.51 -25.67 -17.52
CA ALA A 230 2.48 -26.72 -17.78
C ALA A 230 1.97 -28.09 -17.29
N ALA A 231 1.22 -28.12 -16.18
CA ALA A 231 0.59 -29.33 -15.65
C ALA A 231 -0.72 -29.74 -16.38
N GLY A 232 -1.23 -28.90 -17.28
CA GLY A 232 -2.41 -29.19 -18.12
C GLY A 232 -3.77 -29.19 -17.41
N GLN A 233 -3.84 -28.65 -16.18
CA GLN A 233 -5.08 -28.56 -15.39
C GLN A 233 -5.76 -27.20 -15.51
N GLU A 234 -5.01 -26.13 -15.31
CA GLU A 234 -5.47 -24.74 -15.44
C GLU A 234 -4.55 -23.98 -16.40
N TYR A 235 -5.11 -23.12 -17.25
CA TYR A 235 -4.34 -22.35 -18.21
C TYR A 235 -4.56 -20.87 -17.94
N GLY A 236 -3.50 -20.06 -17.91
CA GLY A 236 -3.70 -18.68 -17.52
C GLY A 236 -2.44 -17.90 -17.16
N LEU A 237 -2.67 -16.78 -16.47
CA LEU A 237 -1.66 -15.91 -15.89
C LEU A 237 -2.12 -15.52 -14.48
N ALA A 238 -1.35 -15.90 -13.47
CA ALA A 238 -1.52 -15.41 -12.10
C ALA A 238 -0.57 -14.23 -11.87
N VAL A 239 -1.11 -13.14 -11.31
CA VAL A 239 -0.39 -11.88 -11.04
C VAL A 239 -0.53 -11.55 -9.56
N TYR A 240 0.51 -11.82 -8.78
CA TYR A 240 0.54 -11.52 -7.35
C TYR A 240 1.03 -10.09 -7.14
N ILE A 241 0.29 -9.30 -6.37
CA ILE A 241 0.52 -7.85 -6.27
C ILE A 241 1.26 -7.51 -4.98
N GLY A 242 2.39 -6.84 -5.12
CA GLY A 242 3.13 -6.26 -4.01
C GLY A 242 3.61 -7.30 -2.99
N ARG A 243 3.82 -6.85 -1.76
CA ARG A 243 4.39 -7.67 -0.68
C ARG A 243 3.46 -8.81 -0.26
N ASP A 244 2.17 -8.51 -0.08
CA ASP A 244 1.19 -9.53 0.29
C ASP A 244 1.04 -10.60 -0.82
N GLY A 245 1.19 -10.19 -2.08
CA GLY A 245 1.22 -11.07 -3.22
C GLY A 245 2.39 -12.07 -3.18
N ILE A 246 3.63 -11.60 -3.02
CA ILE A 246 4.79 -12.49 -2.99
C ILE A 246 4.81 -13.40 -1.76
N ASP A 247 4.33 -12.92 -0.62
CA ASP A 247 4.18 -13.76 0.58
C ASP A 247 3.19 -14.91 0.31
N THR A 248 2.09 -14.63 -0.40
CA THR A 248 1.13 -15.66 -0.83
C THR A 248 1.75 -16.62 -1.84
N LEU A 249 2.43 -16.11 -2.88
CA LEU A 249 3.06 -16.92 -3.91
C LEU A 249 4.07 -17.91 -3.32
N LYS A 250 4.93 -17.45 -2.40
CA LYS A 250 5.88 -18.30 -1.67
C LYS A 250 5.15 -19.42 -0.93
N ALA A 251 4.11 -19.08 -0.16
CA ALA A 251 3.34 -20.08 0.58
C ALA A 251 2.71 -21.15 -0.34
N THR A 252 2.21 -20.72 -1.51
CA THR A 252 1.65 -21.58 -2.55
C THR A 252 2.69 -22.55 -3.11
N LEU A 253 3.86 -22.05 -3.51
CA LEU A 253 4.92 -22.85 -4.13
C LEU A 253 5.60 -23.81 -3.14
N ASP A 254 5.78 -23.39 -1.89
CA ASP A 254 6.38 -24.22 -0.84
C ASP A 254 5.42 -25.34 -0.35
N GLY A 255 4.18 -25.40 -0.87
CA GLY A 255 3.17 -26.37 -0.44
C GLY A 255 2.74 -26.17 1.01
N THR A 256 2.99 -24.98 1.58
CA THR A 256 2.57 -24.60 2.93
C THR A 256 1.17 -24.00 2.96
N LEU A 257 0.39 -24.24 1.90
CA LEU A 257 -1.01 -23.83 1.77
C LEU A 257 -1.78 -24.11 3.06
N GLU A 258 -2.13 -23.04 3.77
CA GLU A 258 -3.08 -23.10 4.88
C GLU A 258 -4.51 -23.12 4.32
N GLU A 259 -5.46 -23.70 5.07
CA GLU A 259 -6.89 -23.73 4.71
C GLU A 259 -7.45 -22.33 4.42
N ASP A 260 -6.84 -21.29 4.99
CA ASP A 260 -7.26 -19.89 4.88
C ASP A 260 -6.57 -19.11 3.75
N ILE A 261 -5.83 -19.76 2.82
CA ILE A 261 -5.05 -19.05 1.79
C ILE A 261 -5.92 -18.13 0.93
N LEU A 262 -7.16 -18.55 0.62
CA LEU A 262 -8.13 -17.78 -0.14
C LEU A 262 -8.45 -16.44 0.53
N MET A 263 -8.37 -16.41 1.86
CA MET A 263 -8.63 -15.22 2.67
C MET A 263 -7.39 -14.34 2.85
N LYS A 264 -6.21 -14.79 2.41
CA LYS A 264 -4.93 -14.05 2.56
C LYS A 264 -4.34 -13.62 1.22
N GLN A 265 -4.82 -14.19 0.12
CA GLN A 265 -4.28 -14.02 -1.21
C GLN A 265 -4.50 -12.61 -1.75
N ARG A 266 -3.41 -11.97 -2.19
CA ARG A 266 -3.43 -10.74 -3.00
C ARG A 266 -2.92 -11.01 -4.40
N SER A 267 -3.84 -11.24 -5.34
CA SER A 267 -3.49 -11.50 -6.74
C SER A 267 -4.64 -11.25 -7.70
N LEU A 268 -4.34 -11.13 -8.98
CA LEU A 268 -5.28 -11.21 -10.09
C LEU A 268 -5.05 -12.51 -10.87
N LEU A 269 -6.12 -13.11 -11.35
CA LEU A 269 -6.07 -14.33 -12.14
C LEU A 269 -6.79 -14.13 -13.46
N LEU A 270 -6.05 -14.36 -14.55
CA LEU A 270 -6.60 -14.59 -15.88
C LEU A 270 -6.62 -16.09 -16.13
N SER A 271 -7.81 -16.68 -16.27
CA SER A 271 -7.99 -18.09 -16.60
C SER A 271 -8.54 -18.26 -18.01
N PHE A 272 -7.99 -19.22 -18.75
CA PHE A 272 -8.51 -19.73 -20.01
C PHE A 272 -9.29 -21.01 -19.77
N ALA A 273 -10.61 -20.88 -19.77
CA ALA A 273 -11.54 -21.89 -19.29
C ALA A 273 -12.45 -22.44 -20.41
N ASP A 274 -13.12 -23.53 -20.10
CA ASP A 274 -14.26 -24.05 -20.83
C ASP A 274 -15.53 -23.27 -20.43
N LYS A 275 -16.53 -23.27 -21.31
CA LYS A 275 -17.74 -22.46 -21.11
C LYS A 275 -18.50 -22.82 -19.82
N ASP A 276 -18.47 -24.10 -19.44
CA ASP A 276 -19.15 -24.65 -18.27
C ASP A 276 -18.44 -24.37 -16.94
N GLU A 277 -17.23 -23.78 -16.98
CA GLU A 277 -16.50 -23.29 -15.81
C GLU A 277 -16.81 -21.82 -15.48
N LEU A 278 -17.58 -21.12 -16.33
CA LEU A 278 -17.98 -19.72 -16.14
C LEU A 278 -19.35 -19.62 -15.47
N ASP A 279 -19.48 -18.69 -14.54
CA ASP A 279 -20.78 -18.34 -13.93
C ASP A 279 -21.61 -17.39 -14.82
N GLU A 280 -22.82 -17.05 -14.38
CA GLU A 280 -23.72 -16.19 -15.14
C GLU A 280 -23.18 -14.77 -15.31
N ASP A 281 -22.45 -14.27 -14.32
CA ASP A 281 -21.87 -12.93 -14.30
C ASP A 281 -20.67 -12.84 -15.26
N ASP A 282 -19.82 -13.87 -15.32
CA ASP A 282 -18.75 -14.02 -16.30
C ASP A 282 -19.30 -13.95 -17.73
N LEU A 283 -20.34 -14.76 -18.01
CA LEU A 283 -20.95 -14.81 -19.32
C LEU A 283 -21.60 -13.48 -19.70
N ALA A 284 -22.25 -12.81 -18.74
CA ALA A 284 -22.82 -11.49 -18.95
C ALA A 284 -21.76 -10.42 -19.22
N PHE A 285 -20.64 -10.45 -18.48
CA PHE A 285 -19.51 -9.56 -18.65
C PHE A 285 -18.86 -9.70 -20.04
N LEU A 286 -18.57 -10.92 -20.47
CA LEU A 286 -17.99 -11.18 -21.80
C LEU A 286 -18.91 -10.73 -22.93
N LYS A 287 -20.22 -10.98 -22.79
CA LYS A 287 -21.24 -10.56 -23.77
C LYS A 287 -21.34 -9.04 -23.85
N ARG A 288 -21.34 -8.34 -22.71
CA ARG A 288 -21.39 -6.87 -22.63
C ARG A 288 -20.24 -6.21 -23.39
N HIS A 289 -19.06 -6.79 -23.32
CA HIS A 289 -17.86 -6.28 -24.00
C HIS A 289 -17.66 -6.85 -25.41
N GLY A 290 -18.67 -7.55 -25.97
CA GLY A 290 -18.66 -8.01 -27.36
C GLY A 290 -17.68 -9.14 -27.65
N ALA A 291 -17.26 -9.88 -26.64
CA ALA A 291 -16.31 -10.97 -26.81
C ALA A 291 -17.03 -12.28 -27.22
N SER A 292 -16.59 -12.85 -28.35
CA SER A 292 -17.04 -14.17 -28.83
C SER A 292 -15.92 -15.19 -28.67
N TYR A 293 -16.27 -16.42 -28.29
CA TYR A 293 -15.37 -17.53 -28.03
C TYR A 293 -15.95 -18.84 -28.58
N SER A 294 -15.06 -19.71 -29.05
CA SER A 294 -15.40 -21.06 -29.49
C SER A 294 -14.20 -21.98 -29.26
N GLY A 295 -14.44 -23.21 -28.82
CA GLY A 295 -13.39 -24.18 -28.52
C GLY A 295 -13.15 -24.35 -27.02
N ARG A 296 -12.34 -25.36 -26.69
CA ARG A 296 -11.98 -25.69 -25.31
C ARG A 296 -10.88 -24.78 -24.77
N LYS A 297 -10.96 -24.42 -23.49
CA LYS A 297 -9.98 -23.55 -22.81
C LYS A 297 -9.71 -22.25 -23.59
N GLN A 298 -10.78 -21.69 -24.16
CA GLN A 298 -10.75 -20.43 -24.94
C GLN A 298 -11.47 -19.29 -24.24
N TRP A 299 -12.38 -19.59 -23.30
CA TRP A 299 -13.16 -18.59 -22.59
C TRP A 299 -12.29 -17.88 -21.57
N ILE A 300 -12.51 -16.58 -21.38
CA ILE A 300 -11.75 -15.78 -20.41
C ILE A 300 -12.57 -15.67 -19.12
N GLN A 301 -11.97 -16.06 -18.01
CA GLN A 301 -12.46 -15.76 -16.68
C GLN A 301 -11.42 -14.88 -15.97
N LEU A 302 -11.90 -13.83 -15.29
CA LEU A 302 -11.07 -12.87 -14.58
C LEU A 302 -11.46 -12.90 -13.10
N ARG A 303 -10.50 -13.10 -12.20
CA ARG A 303 -10.76 -13.10 -10.76
C ARG A 303 -9.77 -12.22 -10.02
N SER A 304 -10.30 -11.40 -9.12
CA SER A 304 -9.55 -10.59 -8.17
C SER A 304 -9.53 -11.33 -6.84
N PHE A 305 -8.38 -11.38 -6.20
CA PHE A 305 -8.18 -11.88 -4.85
C PHE A 305 -7.64 -10.73 -3.99
N GLN A 306 -8.36 -10.41 -2.92
CA GLN A 306 -8.00 -9.40 -1.94
C GLN A 306 -8.04 -10.04 -0.55
N PRO A 307 -7.03 -9.82 0.31
CA PRO A 307 -7.01 -10.35 1.66
C PRO A 307 -8.29 -9.98 2.44
N GLY A 308 -8.92 -10.97 3.06
CA GLY A 308 -10.17 -10.83 3.81
C GLY A 308 -11.44 -10.83 2.94
N TYR A 309 -11.33 -10.81 1.61
CA TYR A 309 -12.48 -10.76 0.72
C TYR A 309 -12.67 -12.04 -0.09
N PHE A 310 -13.92 -12.33 -0.47
CA PHE A 310 -14.24 -13.41 -1.39
C PHE A 310 -13.69 -13.11 -2.80
N PRO A 311 -13.28 -14.11 -3.60
CA PRO A 311 -12.89 -13.91 -4.99
C PRO A 311 -13.99 -13.20 -5.79
N TRP A 312 -13.64 -12.17 -6.55
CA TRP A 312 -14.63 -11.29 -7.19
C TRP A 312 -14.22 -10.86 -8.60
N SER A 313 -15.12 -10.14 -9.29
CA SER A 313 -14.80 -9.46 -10.54
C SER A 313 -13.77 -8.37 -10.31
N LEU A 314 -12.96 -8.09 -11.33
CA LEU A 314 -11.99 -6.99 -11.30
C LEU A 314 -12.71 -5.64 -11.41
N ASP A 315 -12.15 -4.63 -10.77
CA ASP A 315 -12.45 -3.23 -11.04
C ASP A 315 -11.55 -2.66 -12.16
N ASP A 316 -11.74 -1.39 -12.49
CA ASP A 316 -11.01 -0.70 -13.56
C ASP A 316 -9.50 -0.59 -13.26
N GLU A 317 -9.09 -0.46 -12.00
CA GLU A 317 -7.68 -0.41 -11.61
C GLU A 317 -7.01 -1.77 -11.77
N GLU A 318 -7.65 -2.83 -11.26
CA GLU A 318 -7.19 -4.20 -11.43
C GLU A 318 -7.18 -4.61 -12.90
N GLY A 319 -8.11 -4.09 -13.71
CA GLY A 319 -8.09 -4.21 -15.17
C GLY A 319 -6.82 -3.62 -15.80
N ARG A 320 -6.42 -2.40 -15.41
CA ARG A 320 -5.17 -1.76 -15.89
C ARG A 320 -3.93 -2.58 -15.51
N ILE A 321 -3.86 -3.02 -14.25
CA ILE A 321 -2.75 -3.86 -13.74
C ILE A 321 -2.64 -5.16 -14.55
N LEU A 322 -3.76 -5.86 -14.76
CA LEU A 322 -3.75 -7.11 -15.49
C LEU A 322 -3.42 -6.92 -16.98
N LEU A 323 -3.89 -5.83 -17.60
CA LEU A 323 -3.53 -5.50 -18.98
C LEU A 323 -2.02 -5.26 -19.12
N LEU A 324 -1.41 -4.51 -18.20
CA LEU A 324 0.02 -4.29 -18.16
C LEU A 324 0.77 -5.63 -18.02
N ALA A 325 0.32 -6.47 -17.08
CA ALA A 325 0.91 -7.79 -16.87
C ALA A 325 0.90 -8.61 -18.16
N ILE A 326 -0.26 -8.76 -18.81
CA ILE A 326 -0.39 -9.48 -20.09
C ILE A 326 0.55 -8.94 -21.17
N GLN A 327 0.67 -7.62 -21.29
CA GLN A 327 1.53 -6.99 -22.31
C GLN A 327 2.99 -7.32 -22.08
N GLN A 328 3.48 -7.18 -20.84
CA GLN A 328 4.87 -7.47 -20.51
C GLN A 328 5.16 -8.98 -20.52
N THR A 329 4.20 -9.84 -20.16
CA THR A 329 4.30 -11.29 -20.36
C THR A 329 4.61 -11.60 -21.82
N LYS A 330 3.84 -11.03 -22.76
CA LYS A 330 4.05 -11.28 -24.20
C LYS A 330 5.44 -10.83 -24.67
N MET A 331 5.94 -9.70 -24.18
CA MET A 331 7.29 -9.22 -24.50
C MET A 331 8.36 -10.16 -23.94
N LEU A 332 8.19 -10.63 -22.70
CA LEU A 332 9.10 -11.58 -22.07
C LEU A 332 9.12 -12.92 -22.83
N LEU A 333 7.96 -13.46 -23.22
CA LEU A 333 7.86 -14.72 -23.96
C LEU A 333 8.60 -14.68 -25.30
N ALA A 334 8.58 -13.53 -26.00
CA ALA A 334 9.39 -13.34 -27.21
C ALA A 334 10.90 -13.46 -26.91
N GLN A 335 11.36 -12.88 -25.81
CA GLN A 335 12.77 -13.01 -25.39
C GLN A 335 13.11 -14.45 -24.96
N VAL A 336 12.17 -15.16 -24.32
CA VAL A 336 12.35 -16.59 -23.97
C VAL A 336 12.52 -17.44 -25.21
N GLN A 337 11.73 -17.19 -26.27
CA GLN A 337 11.90 -17.85 -27.56
C GLN A 337 13.26 -17.54 -28.22
N GLU A 338 13.82 -16.36 -27.95
CA GLU A 338 15.16 -15.95 -28.40
C GLU A 338 16.30 -16.46 -27.50
N GLY A 339 15.97 -17.15 -26.39
CA GLY A 339 16.94 -17.84 -25.53
C GLY A 339 17.06 -17.31 -24.10
N LEU A 340 16.30 -16.27 -23.71
CA LEU A 340 16.22 -15.85 -22.31
C LEU A 340 15.75 -17.02 -21.44
N GLN A 341 16.47 -17.26 -20.35
CA GLN A 341 16.10 -18.29 -19.37
C GLN A 341 15.44 -17.63 -18.17
N ILE A 342 14.24 -18.08 -17.82
CA ILE A 342 13.60 -17.75 -16.55
C ILE A 342 13.91 -18.90 -15.58
N PRO A 343 14.59 -18.64 -14.45
CA PRO A 343 14.89 -19.70 -13.49
C PRO A 343 13.62 -20.18 -12.79
N ILE A 344 13.64 -21.44 -12.33
CA ILE A 344 12.65 -21.96 -11.40
C ILE A 344 12.76 -21.16 -10.09
N TYR A 345 11.61 -20.78 -9.52
CA TYR A 345 11.58 -20.03 -8.29
C TYR A 345 11.68 -20.95 -7.07
N GLU A 346 12.86 -21.00 -6.46
CA GLU A 346 13.13 -21.79 -5.24
C GLU A 346 13.06 -20.96 -3.95
N GLY A 347 12.22 -19.92 -3.92
CA GLY A 347 12.11 -19.02 -2.76
C GLY A 347 13.26 -18.01 -2.64
N GLY A 348 14.08 -17.88 -3.67
CA GLY A 348 15.22 -16.97 -3.72
C GLY A 348 14.83 -15.49 -3.75
N ASP A 349 15.83 -14.64 -3.51
CA ASP A 349 15.71 -13.19 -3.54
C ASP A 349 15.92 -12.63 -4.96
N GLU A 350 16.20 -13.45 -5.97
CA GLU A 350 16.51 -12.99 -7.32
C GLU A 350 15.47 -13.48 -8.33
N MET A 351 15.00 -12.58 -9.19
CA MET A 351 14.03 -12.87 -10.25
C MET A 351 14.35 -12.06 -11.50
N ILE A 352 14.04 -12.61 -12.68
CA ILE A 352 14.04 -11.82 -13.91
C ILE A 352 12.86 -10.84 -13.85
N GLY A 353 13.15 -9.57 -14.11
CA GLY A 353 12.19 -8.49 -14.05
C GLY A 353 12.09 -7.71 -15.35
N ARG A 354 10.86 -7.36 -15.74
CA ARG A 354 10.55 -6.35 -16.75
C ARG A 354 10.39 -5.02 -16.02
N ILE A 355 11.36 -4.14 -16.19
CA ILE A 355 11.41 -2.85 -15.51
C ILE A 355 11.15 -1.73 -16.48
N ASP A 356 10.18 -0.90 -16.14
CA ASP A 356 9.98 0.36 -16.83
C ASP A 356 11.15 1.32 -16.51
N ASP A 357 11.72 1.92 -17.55
CA ASP A 357 12.68 3.00 -17.43
C ASP A 357 11.93 4.35 -17.46
N PRO A 358 11.68 4.98 -16.29
CA PRO A 358 10.94 6.23 -16.21
C PRO A 358 11.71 7.41 -16.82
N SER A 359 12.97 7.23 -17.24
CA SER A 359 13.75 8.27 -17.93
C SER A 359 13.58 8.29 -19.46
N SER A 360 12.82 7.34 -20.00
CA SER A 360 12.62 7.18 -21.44
C SER A 360 11.22 7.60 -21.88
N THR A 361 11.12 8.37 -22.98
CA THR A 361 9.84 8.80 -23.57
C THR A 361 9.84 8.49 -25.08
N PRO A 362 8.97 7.57 -25.57
CA PRO A 362 8.03 6.75 -24.81
C PRO A 362 8.72 5.77 -23.85
N SER A 363 7.99 5.31 -22.83
CA SER A 363 8.45 4.33 -21.83
C SER A 363 9.13 3.14 -22.53
N SER A 364 10.37 2.89 -22.12
CA SER A 364 11.20 1.80 -22.58
C SER A 364 11.37 0.80 -21.45
N TRP A 365 11.30 -0.48 -21.80
CA TRP A 365 11.23 -1.57 -20.84
C TRP A 365 12.43 -2.46 -20.97
N GLU A 366 13.17 -2.60 -19.88
CA GLU A 366 14.36 -3.43 -19.81
C GLU A 366 14.06 -4.76 -19.14
N THR A 367 14.82 -5.78 -19.51
CA THR A 367 14.80 -7.08 -18.84
C THR A 367 16.07 -7.21 -18.01
N VAL A 368 15.92 -7.22 -16.70
CA VAL A 368 17.05 -7.17 -15.75
C VAL A 368 16.89 -8.23 -14.66
N LEU A 369 17.99 -8.61 -14.02
CA LEU A 369 17.94 -9.42 -12.81
C LEU A 369 17.66 -8.50 -11.61
N ILE A 370 16.55 -8.73 -10.91
CA ILE A 370 16.15 -7.97 -9.74
C ILE A 370 16.45 -8.78 -8.49
N LYS A 371 17.01 -8.11 -7.49
CA LYS A 371 17.16 -8.64 -6.15
C LYS A 371 16.11 -8.05 -5.20
N TYR A 372 15.11 -8.86 -4.86
CA TYR A 372 14.14 -8.60 -3.82
C TYR A 372 14.81 -8.60 -2.44
N GLN A 373 14.42 -7.67 -1.56
CA GLN A 373 14.86 -7.69 -0.17
C GLN A 373 13.74 -8.27 0.71
N PRO A 374 14.06 -9.24 1.60
CA PRO A 374 13.09 -9.77 2.54
C PRO A 374 12.55 -8.67 3.45
N ARG A 375 11.28 -8.85 3.86
CA ARG A 375 10.55 -7.93 4.73
C ARG A 375 11.39 -7.56 5.96
N GLN A 376 11.67 -6.27 6.14
CA GLN A 376 12.15 -5.78 7.44
C GLN A 376 11.06 -6.03 8.47
N LYS A 377 11.45 -6.32 9.71
CA LYS A 377 10.50 -6.60 10.79
C LYS A 377 9.50 -5.42 10.86
N PRO A 378 8.18 -5.65 10.82
CA PRO A 378 7.22 -4.56 10.84
C PRO A 378 7.48 -3.64 12.03
N ALA A 379 7.26 -2.34 11.82
CA ALA A 379 7.32 -1.36 12.90
C ALA A 379 6.41 -1.81 14.06
N PRO A 380 6.75 -1.46 15.31
CA PRO A 380 5.86 -1.75 16.43
C PRO A 380 4.47 -1.17 16.19
N SER A 381 3.42 -1.95 16.48
CA SER A 381 2.03 -1.49 16.39
C SER A 381 1.82 -0.21 17.20
N GLN A 382 1.02 0.70 16.65
CA GLN A 382 0.73 2.00 17.24
C GLN A 382 -0.62 1.97 17.97
N LEU A 383 -0.87 2.95 18.85
CA LEU A 383 -2.16 3.06 19.51
C LEU A 383 -3.20 3.63 18.54
N GLN A 384 -4.17 2.80 18.15
CA GLN A 384 -5.21 3.13 17.16
C GLN A 384 -6.57 3.52 17.81
N VAL A 385 -6.62 3.57 19.13
CA VAL A 385 -7.83 3.81 19.93
C VAL A 385 -7.66 5.03 20.84
N SER A 386 -8.78 5.64 21.25
CA SER A 386 -8.75 6.87 22.04
C SER A 386 -8.07 6.66 23.40
N GLU A 387 -7.11 7.54 23.72
CA GLU A 387 -6.54 7.61 25.07
C GLU A 387 -7.60 7.88 26.15
N LEU A 388 -8.69 8.58 25.81
CA LEU A 388 -9.78 8.85 26.74
C LEU A 388 -10.48 7.55 27.16
N ASP A 389 -10.61 6.59 26.25
CA ASP A 389 -11.19 5.27 26.54
C ASP A 389 -10.28 4.49 27.49
N LEU A 390 -8.95 4.53 27.27
CA LEU A 390 -7.98 3.92 28.18
C LEU A 390 -8.04 4.54 29.57
N ARG A 391 -8.12 5.88 29.67
CA ARG A 391 -8.25 6.60 30.95
C ARG A 391 -9.55 6.24 31.66
N SER A 392 -10.65 6.08 30.91
CA SER A 392 -11.94 5.64 31.45
C SER A 392 -11.85 4.23 32.03
N LEU A 393 -11.23 3.29 31.33
CA LEU A 393 -11.02 1.91 31.80
C LEU A 393 -10.14 1.85 33.05
N LYS A 394 -9.07 2.65 33.13
CA LYS A 394 -8.23 2.72 34.34
C LYS A 394 -9.02 3.04 35.61
N ARG A 395 -10.11 3.82 35.50
CA ARG A 395 -10.99 4.16 36.64
C ARG A 395 -11.84 2.99 37.12
N LYS A 396 -12.11 1.99 36.26
CA LYS A 396 -12.87 0.79 36.62
C LYS A 396 -12.08 -0.20 37.48
N GLY A 397 -10.74 -0.08 37.48
CA GLY A 397 -9.85 -0.91 38.28
C GLY A 397 -9.57 -2.29 37.69
N THR A 398 -8.67 -3.03 38.34
CA THR A 398 -8.21 -4.34 37.88
C THR A 398 -9.07 -5.46 38.46
N LEU A 399 -9.46 -6.39 37.60
CA LEU A 399 -10.18 -7.62 37.94
C LEU A 399 -9.17 -8.75 38.18
N ASN A 400 -9.40 -9.55 39.23
CA ASN A 400 -8.59 -10.73 39.50
C ASN A 400 -9.01 -11.91 38.61
N MET A 401 -8.79 -11.75 37.30
CA MET A 401 -9.15 -12.73 36.28
C MET A 401 -8.10 -12.82 35.17
N ASP A 402 -8.09 -14.00 34.53
CA ASP A 402 -7.29 -14.30 33.35
C ASP A 402 -8.23 -14.35 32.13
N LEU A 403 -7.72 -13.96 30.97
CA LEU A 403 -8.49 -13.92 29.72
C LEU A 403 -7.72 -14.63 28.61
N LEU A 404 -8.40 -15.44 27.79
CA LEU A 404 -7.90 -15.81 26.47
C LEU A 404 -8.46 -14.81 25.47
N PHE A 405 -7.61 -14.23 24.63
CA PHE A 405 -8.06 -13.35 23.54
C PHE A 405 -7.40 -13.75 22.22
N GLY A 406 -8.20 -13.70 21.16
CA GLY A 406 -7.71 -13.95 19.81
C GLY A 406 -8.74 -13.58 18.77
N THR A 407 -8.28 -13.60 17.52
CA THR A 407 -9.11 -13.33 16.37
C THR A 407 -8.90 -14.39 15.30
N PHE A 408 -9.93 -14.67 14.52
CA PHE A 408 -9.86 -15.56 13.36
C PHE A 408 -10.94 -15.18 12.35
N MET A 409 -10.70 -15.48 11.07
CA MET A 409 -11.70 -15.31 10.01
C MET A 409 -12.67 -16.48 10.02
N ILE A 410 -13.94 -16.20 9.75
CA ILE A 410 -14.96 -17.22 9.56
C ILE A 410 -14.99 -17.58 8.07
N GLY A 411 -14.95 -18.88 7.75
CA GLY A 411 -14.87 -19.38 6.38
C GLY A 411 -16.14 -19.21 5.54
N ARG A 412 -17.07 -18.35 5.96
CA ARG A 412 -18.36 -18.09 5.32
C ARG A 412 -18.42 -16.62 4.92
N PRO A 413 -18.38 -16.30 3.63
CA PRO A 413 -18.42 -14.91 3.21
C PRO A 413 -19.80 -14.31 3.51
N VAL A 414 -19.80 -13.05 3.91
CA VAL A 414 -21.00 -12.23 4.09
C VAL A 414 -20.99 -11.11 3.05
N GLN A 415 -22.17 -10.73 2.58
CA GLN A 415 -22.35 -9.68 1.60
C GLN A 415 -23.44 -8.73 2.10
N GLU A 416 -23.09 -7.47 2.31
CA GLU A 416 -24.03 -6.48 2.84
C GLU A 416 -25.03 -6.02 1.78
N SER A 417 -24.56 -5.83 0.55
CA SER A 417 -25.38 -5.45 -0.61
C SER A 417 -24.95 -6.20 -1.88
N PRO A 418 -25.86 -6.50 -2.83
CA PRO A 418 -25.55 -7.31 -4.02
C PRO A 418 -24.42 -6.77 -4.92
N ASP A 419 -24.19 -5.47 -4.86
CA ASP A 419 -23.20 -4.69 -5.60
C ASP A 419 -21.83 -4.61 -4.91
N GLN A 420 -21.76 -4.97 -3.62
CA GLN A 420 -20.52 -4.95 -2.85
C GLN A 420 -19.84 -6.32 -2.88
N ARG A 421 -18.50 -6.28 -2.85
CA ARG A 421 -17.68 -7.49 -2.75
C ARG A 421 -17.96 -8.22 -1.42
N PRO A 422 -18.31 -9.51 -1.44
CA PRO A 422 -18.45 -10.31 -0.21
C PRO A 422 -17.12 -10.42 0.52
N TYR A 423 -17.16 -10.52 1.84
CA TYR A 423 -15.97 -10.66 2.68
C TYR A 423 -16.08 -11.76 3.72
N PHE A 424 -14.94 -12.29 4.15
CA PHE A 424 -14.85 -13.23 5.26
C PHE A 424 -14.81 -12.44 6.56
N PRO A 425 -15.85 -12.49 7.40
CA PRO A 425 -15.88 -11.68 8.61
C PRO A 425 -14.86 -12.20 9.61
N GLN A 426 -14.20 -11.28 10.31
CA GLN A 426 -13.26 -11.61 11.35
C GLN A 426 -13.97 -11.60 12.71
N LEU A 427 -13.86 -12.69 13.45
CA LEU A 427 -14.38 -12.78 14.82
C LEU A 427 -13.27 -12.45 15.81
N ALA A 428 -13.50 -11.45 16.66
CA ALA A 428 -12.77 -11.27 17.91
C ALA A 428 -13.50 -12.00 19.04
N ILE A 429 -12.75 -12.79 19.82
CA ILE A 429 -13.30 -13.58 20.91
C ILE A 429 -12.47 -13.44 22.18
N ALA A 430 -13.18 -13.28 23.31
CA ALA A 430 -12.61 -13.41 24.63
C ALA A 430 -13.22 -14.60 25.36
N MET A 431 -12.40 -15.43 25.99
CA MET A 431 -12.85 -16.64 26.68
C MET A 431 -12.28 -16.72 28.10
N ASP A 432 -13.04 -17.28 29.03
CA ASP A 432 -12.52 -17.66 30.34
C ASP A 432 -11.67 -18.94 30.21
N PRO A 433 -10.38 -18.91 30.56
CA PRO A 433 -9.50 -20.07 30.41
C PRO A 433 -9.90 -21.28 31.28
N LYS A 434 -10.71 -21.09 32.33
CA LYS A 434 -11.10 -22.19 33.22
C LYS A 434 -12.33 -22.94 32.73
N SER A 435 -13.38 -22.22 32.38
CA SER A 435 -14.63 -22.81 31.89
C SER A 435 -14.62 -23.08 30.39
N GLY A 436 -13.82 -22.33 29.61
CA GLY A 436 -13.89 -22.32 28.16
C GLY A 436 -15.11 -21.57 27.62
N GLU A 437 -15.84 -20.82 28.46
CA GLU A 437 -16.98 -20.01 28.03
C GLU A 437 -16.51 -18.76 27.29
N ALA A 438 -17.18 -18.43 26.19
CA ALA A 438 -16.99 -17.17 25.49
C ALA A 438 -17.64 -16.03 26.30
N LEU A 439 -16.80 -15.12 26.77
CA LEU A 439 -17.23 -13.94 27.55
C LEU A 439 -17.66 -12.78 26.65
N HIS A 440 -17.11 -12.72 25.43
CA HIS A 440 -17.43 -11.69 24.45
C HIS A 440 -17.10 -12.20 23.04
N GLN A 441 -17.90 -11.78 22.06
CA GLN A 441 -17.75 -12.08 20.65
C GLN A 441 -18.13 -10.85 19.82
N GLN A 442 -17.28 -10.48 18.87
CA GLN A 442 -17.54 -9.37 17.97
C GLN A 442 -17.14 -9.74 16.54
N LEU A 443 -18.08 -9.57 15.60
CA LEU A 443 -17.80 -9.67 14.17
C LEU A 443 -17.27 -8.33 13.65
N MET A 444 -16.28 -8.39 12.77
CA MET A 444 -15.59 -7.25 12.19
C MET A 444 -15.42 -7.47 10.68
N ALA A 445 -15.57 -6.40 9.90
CA ALA A 445 -15.21 -6.38 8.48
C ALA A 445 -13.67 -6.42 8.33
N PRO A 446 -13.12 -6.85 7.18
CA PRO A 446 -11.67 -6.95 6.93
C PRO A 446 -10.96 -5.59 6.73
N VAL A 447 -11.49 -4.51 7.31
CA VAL A 447 -11.01 -3.13 7.13
C VAL A 447 -10.39 -2.62 8.44
N GLU A 448 -9.31 -1.84 8.35
CA GLU A 448 -8.62 -1.24 9.52
C GLU A 448 -8.33 -2.26 10.65
N GLN A 449 -7.83 -3.45 10.31
CA GLN A 449 -7.79 -4.60 11.23
C GLN A 449 -7.10 -4.32 12.57
N GLU A 450 -5.97 -3.61 12.58
CA GLU A 450 -5.28 -3.28 13.84
C GLU A 450 -6.17 -2.46 14.78
N LYS A 451 -6.84 -1.44 14.24
CA LYS A 451 -7.76 -0.56 14.96
C LYS A 451 -8.98 -1.33 15.47
N GLU A 452 -9.59 -2.16 14.62
CA GLU A 452 -10.78 -2.93 15.01
C GLU A 452 -10.44 -4.00 16.07
N ILE A 453 -9.29 -4.67 15.97
CA ILE A 453 -8.82 -5.60 17.00
C ILE A 453 -8.59 -4.87 18.34
N GLN A 454 -7.94 -3.71 18.31
CA GLN A 454 -7.72 -2.88 19.50
C GLN A 454 -9.05 -2.41 20.12
N LYS A 455 -10.00 -1.95 19.31
CA LYS A 455 -11.35 -1.57 19.75
C LYS A 455 -12.09 -2.74 20.39
N ALA A 456 -12.10 -3.91 19.75
CA ALA A 456 -12.73 -5.11 20.28
C ALA A 456 -12.14 -5.49 21.65
N PHE A 457 -10.81 -5.41 21.79
CA PHE A 457 -10.13 -5.65 23.06
C PHE A 457 -10.54 -4.65 24.16
N LEU A 458 -10.71 -3.36 23.82
CA LEU A 458 -11.26 -2.38 24.76
C LEU A 458 -12.72 -2.67 25.13
N GLN A 459 -13.55 -3.04 24.14
CA GLN A 459 -14.97 -3.33 24.36
C GLN A 459 -15.15 -4.49 25.34
N ILE A 460 -14.32 -5.54 25.24
CA ILE A 460 -14.30 -6.65 26.20
C ILE A 460 -14.11 -6.15 27.63
N MET A 461 -13.14 -5.25 27.88
CA MET A 461 -12.91 -4.68 29.21
C MET A 461 -14.06 -3.78 29.67
N GLN A 462 -14.72 -3.09 28.74
CA GLN A 462 -15.90 -2.30 29.06
C GLN A 462 -17.05 -3.18 29.54
N ASP A 463 -17.31 -4.28 28.83
CA ASP A 463 -18.37 -5.26 29.12
C ASP A 463 -18.12 -6.03 30.42
N LEU A 464 -16.87 -6.42 30.67
CA LEU A 464 -16.45 -7.06 31.93
C LEU A 464 -16.49 -6.10 33.12
N GLY A 465 -16.56 -4.79 32.87
CA GLY A 465 -16.58 -3.77 33.91
C GLY A 465 -15.23 -3.53 34.59
N GLY A 466 -14.11 -3.89 33.94
CA GLY A 466 -12.77 -3.69 34.49
C GLY A 466 -11.66 -4.32 33.64
N ILE A 467 -10.41 -4.15 34.08
CA ILE A 467 -9.21 -4.57 33.35
C ILE A 467 -8.76 -5.96 33.84
N PRO A 468 -8.62 -6.99 32.99
CA PRO A 468 -8.13 -8.31 33.41
C PRO A 468 -6.67 -8.22 33.88
N LYS A 469 -6.29 -9.06 34.84
CA LYS A 469 -4.92 -9.09 35.37
C LYS A 469 -3.94 -9.67 34.34
N ASN A 470 -4.35 -10.75 33.68
CA ASN A 470 -3.55 -11.44 32.68
C ASN A 470 -4.36 -11.69 31.42
N VAL A 471 -3.71 -11.60 30.25
CA VAL A 471 -4.28 -12.02 28.97
C VAL A 471 -3.33 -12.99 28.27
N THR A 472 -3.88 -14.07 27.72
CA THR A 472 -3.15 -15.00 26.86
C THR A 472 -3.56 -14.77 25.42
N VAL A 473 -2.58 -14.56 24.55
CA VAL A 473 -2.75 -14.20 23.13
C VAL A 473 -1.72 -14.93 22.26
N THR A 474 -1.93 -14.97 20.95
CA THR A 474 -0.86 -15.35 20.01
C THR A 474 0.19 -14.25 19.91
N PRO A 475 1.44 -14.52 19.48
CA PRO A 475 2.47 -13.49 19.35
C PRO A 475 2.01 -12.30 18.49
N LYS A 476 1.38 -12.57 17.33
CA LYS A 476 0.86 -11.53 16.42
C LYS A 476 -0.16 -10.62 17.13
N ILE A 477 -1.10 -11.19 17.87
CA ILE A 477 -2.10 -10.43 18.61
C ILE A 477 -1.47 -9.67 19.79
N GLY A 478 -0.47 -10.27 20.45
CA GLY A 478 0.28 -9.61 21.50
C GLY A 478 1.01 -8.36 21.02
N ASP A 479 1.61 -8.41 19.84
CA ASP A 479 2.28 -7.26 19.23
C ASP A 479 1.25 -6.14 18.92
N LEU A 480 0.10 -6.48 18.33
CA LEU A 480 -0.98 -5.53 18.01
C LEU A 480 -1.59 -4.86 19.24
N LEU A 481 -1.69 -5.59 20.36
CA LEU A 481 -2.27 -5.09 21.60
C LEU A 481 -1.27 -4.42 22.53
N LYS A 482 0.03 -4.49 22.23
CA LYS A 482 1.10 -4.00 23.10
C LYS A 482 0.89 -2.56 23.59
N PRO A 483 0.49 -1.58 22.74
CA PRO A 483 0.24 -0.21 23.19
C PRO A 483 -0.84 -0.11 24.27
N ILE A 484 -1.87 -0.95 24.18
CA ILE A 484 -2.98 -1.02 25.15
C ILE A 484 -2.54 -1.74 26.41
N THR A 485 -1.92 -2.92 26.29
CA THR A 485 -1.54 -3.75 27.43
C THR A 485 -0.49 -3.06 28.30
N ASP A 486 0.45 -2.33 27.68
CA ASP A 486 1.44 -1.52 28.39
C ASP A 486 0.76 -0.36 29.13
N SER A 487 -0.13 0.37 28.46
CA SER A 487 -0.86 1.49 29.07
C SER A 487 -1.73 1.05 30.25
N LEU A 488 -2.39 -0.11 30.15
CA LEU A 488 -3.29 -0.65 31.17
C LEU A 488 -2.61 -1.57 32.19
N ALA A 489 -1.29 -1.78 32.07
CA ALA A 489 -0.49 -2.68 32.92
C ALA A 489 -1.04 -4.12 32.99
N ILE A 490 -1.50 -4.64 31.85
CA ILE A 490 -1.99 -6.03 31.72
C ILE A 490 -0.79 -6.95 31.49
N SER A 491 -0.73 -8.06 32.25
CA SER A 491 0.32 -9.07 32.02
C SER A 491 -0.02 -9.94 30.81
N VAL A 492 0.85 -9.96 29.81
CA VAL A 492 0.63 -10.70 28.55
C VAL A 492 1.38 -12.03 28.55
N HIS A 493 0.67 -13.11 28.23
CA HIS A 493 1.22 -14.44 28.03
C HIS A 493 1.08 -14.85 26.56
N ALA A 494 2.18 -14.83 25.81
CA ALA A 494 2.17 -15.25 24.41
C ALA A 494 2.22 -16.79 24.30
N LYS A 495 1.26 -17.38 23.57
CA LYS A 495 1.28 -18.81 23.19
C LYS A 495 1.13 -18.94 21.68
N LYS A 496 1.93 -19.81 21.06
CA LYS A 496 1.83 -20.07 19.62
C LYS A 496 0.43 -20.54 19.19
N ARG A 497 -0.25 -21.30 20.06
CA ARG A 497 -1.58 -21.85 19.83
C ARG A 497 -2.42 -21.73 21.10
N ILE A 498 -3.70 -21.43 20.93
CA ILE A 498 -4.70 -21.34 22.01
C ILE A 498 -5.82 -22.31 21.65
N LEU A 499 -5.76 -23.52 22.22
CA LEU A 499 -6.59 -24.65 21.82
C LEU A 499 -8.09 -24.39 21.98
N GLU A 500 -8.47 -23.60 22.98
CA GLU A 500 -9.85 -23.21 23.25
C GLU A 500 -10.42 -22.36 22.11
N ILE A 501 -9.63 -21.40 21.61
CA ILE A 501 -10.01 -20.54 20.49
C ILE A 501 -10.04 -21.34 19.18
N GLU A 502 -9.06 -22.22 18.96
CA GLU A 502 -9.03 -23.10 17.77
C GLU A 502 -10.26 -24.01 17.73
N ARG A 503 -10.61 -24.66 18.84
CA ARG A 503 -11.82 -25.49 18.94
C ARG A 503 -13.09 -24.69 18.69
N PHE A 504 -13.15 -23.45 19.19
CA PHE A 504 -14.29 -22.58 18.95
C PHE A 504 -14.39 -22.18 17.47
N ARG A 505 -13.27 -21.83 16.83
CA ARG A 505 -13.20 -21.58 15.38
C ARG A 505 -13.71 -22.77 14.59
N ASP A 506 -13.19 -23.96 14.87
CA ASP A 506 -13.55 -25.18 14.16
C ASP A 506 -15.06 -25.47 14.32
N PHE A 507 -15.60 -25.29 15.55
CA PHE A 507 -17.03 -25.40 15.81
C PHE A 507 -17.90 -24.40 15.03
N ILE A 508 -17.47 -23.14 14.90
CA ILE A 508 -18.18 -22.12 14.12
C ILE A 508 -18.14 -22.44 12.62
N ASN A 509 -17.00 -22.91 12.11
CA ASN A 509 -16.85 -23.27 10.70
C ASN A 509 -17.67 -24.53 10.34
N ASP A 510 -17.85 -25.47 11.29
CA ASP A 510 -18.63 -26.69 11.13
C ASP A 510 -20.15 -26.51 11.34
N MET A 511 -20.61 -25.36 11.85
CA MET A 511 -22.04 -25.10 11.95
C MET A 511 -22.68 -25.17 10.56
N PRO A 512 -23.91 -25.71 10.39
CA PRO A 512 -24.57 -25.82 9.10
C PRO A 512 -24.84 -24.47 8.44
#